data_AF-A0A0C1MVP4-F1
#
_entry.id   AF-A0A0C1MVP4-F1
#
_cell.length_a   1.000
_cell.length_b   1.000
_cell.length_c   1.000
_cell.angle_alpha   90.00
_cell.angle_beta   90.00
_cell.angle_gamma   90.00
#
_symmetry.space_group_name_H-M   'P 1'
#
loop_
_entity.id
_entity.type
_entity.pdbx_description
1 polymer ?
#
loop_
_entity_poly.entity_id
_entity_poly.type
_entity_poly.pdbx_seq_one_letter_code
_entity_poly.pdbx_strand_id
1 'polypeptide(L)' 'MLTTIFEEMERERKSRSFKIDEVVLQALALAAKKKNTSVNRLVENVLMDYCKSVGTLDNDTEPLGETRGVPPSPKETQG' A
#
# COMPACT_ATOMS: atom_id res chain seq x y z
N MET A 1 0.35 -16.03 21.44
CA MET A 1 -0.23 -15.79 20.11
C MET A 1 -1.13 -14.58 20.20
N LEU A 2 -0.82 -13.50 19.50
CA LEU A 2 -1.69 -12.32 19.43
C LEU A 2 -2.64 -12.53 18.26
N THR A 3 -3.90 -12.83 18.58
CA THR A 3 -4.99 -12.88 17.61
C THR A 3 -5.39 -11.44 17.31
N THR A 4 -4.83 -10.85 16.26
CA THR A 4 -5.27 -9.51 15.83
C THR A 4 -6.61 -9.66 15.14
N ILE A 5 -7.64 -9.16 15.81
CA ILE A 5 -9.00 -9.03 15.30
C ILE A 5 -8.95 -8.00 14.15
N PHE A 6 -8.96 -8.47 12.91
CA PHE A 6 -9.35 -7.64 11.77
C PHE A 6 -10.84 -7.90 11.54
N GLU A 7 -11.67 -7.25 12.34
CA GLU A 7 -13.07 -7.01 11.96
C GLU A 7 -13.04 -6.29 10.59
N GLU A 8 -13.97 -6.63 9.69
CA GLU A 8 -14.14 -6.09 8.34
C GLU A 8 -14.42 -4.58 8.33
N MET A 9 -13.53 -3.78 8.89
CA MET A 9 -13.47 -2.35 8.64
C MET A 9 -12.81 -2.17 7.27
N GLU A 10 -13.41 -1.35 6.40
CA GLU A 10 -12.75 -0.90 5.17
C GLU A 10 -11.34 -0.40 5.51
N ARG A 11 -10.32 -1.10 4.99
CA ARG A 11 -8.92 -0.76 5.25
C ARG A 11 -8.58 0.50 4.46
N GLU A 12 -8.24 1.58 5.16
CA GLU A 12 -7.76 2.82 4.55
C GLU A 12 -6.24 2.94 4.57
N ARG A 13 -5.67 3.56 3.53
CA ARG A 13 -4.25 3.91 3.51
C ARG A 13 -3.98 5.05 4.48
N LYS A 14 -3.09 4.84 5.46
CA LYS A 14 -2.61 5.88 6.38
C LYS A 14 -1.24 6.36 5.96
N SER A 15 -1.05 7.68 5.92
CA SER A 15 0.28 8.26 5.66
C SER A 15 1.16 8.13 6.91
N ARG A 16 2.41 7.71 6.70
CA ARG A 16 3.45 7.69 7.73
C ARG A 16 4.79 8.05 7.11
N SER A 17 5.60 8.83 7.83
CA SER A 17 6.91 9.26 7.37
C SER A 17 8.02 8.51 8.12
N PHE A 18 9.03 8.06 7.38
CA PHE A 18 10.24 7.43 7.91
C PHE A 18 11.45 8.19 7.40
N LYS A 19 12.53 8.20 8.18
CA LYS A 19 13.85 8.66 7.71
C LYS A 19 14.57 7.47 7.09
N ILE A 20 14.79 7.53 5.78
CA ILE A 20 15.44 6.48 4.99
C ILE A 20 16.67 7.10 4.33
N ASP A 21 17.75 6.33 4.25
CA ASP A 21 18.98 6.71 3.56
C ASP A 21 18.72 7.07 2.08
N GLU A 22 19.40 8.11 1.60
CA GLU A 22 19.22 8.63 0.24
C GLU A 22 19.58 7.59 -0.83
N VAL A 23 20.63 6.80 -0.64
CA VAL A 23 21.05 5.75 -1.59
C VAL A 23 19.95 4.70 -1.74
N VAL A 24 19.27 4.38 -0.64
CA VAL A 24 18.14 3.45 -0.65
C VAL A 24 16.94 4.04 -1.39
N LEU A 25 16.62 5.32 -1.18
CA LEU A 25 15.55 6.00 -1.91
C LEU A 25 15.80 6.02 -3.43
N GLN A 26 17.04 6.30 -3.85
CA GLN A 26 17.41 6.28 -5.27
C GLN A 26 17.31 4.87 -5.86
N ALA A 27 17.77 3.85 -5.14
CA ALA A 27 17.66 2.46 -5.56
C ALA A 27 16.19 2.01 -5.70
N LEU A 28 15.32 2.41 -4.76
CA LEU A 28 13.88 2.13 -4.81
C LEU A 28 13.21 2.79 -6.02
N ALA A 29 13.57 4.03 -6.35
CA ALA A 29 13.06 4.72 -7.53
C ALA A 29 13.44 3.99 -8.83
N LEU A 30 14.69 3.53 -8.94
CA LEU A 30 15.15 2.75 -10.09
C LEU A 30 14.44 1.39 -10.18
N ALA A 31 14.27 0.70 -9.05
CA ALA A 31 13.58 -0.58 -8.98
C ALA A 31 12.10 -0.47 -9.38
N ALA A 32 11.42 0.59 -8.92
CA ALA A 32 10.03 0.86 -9.27
C ALA A 32 9.88 1.13 -10.77
N LYS A 33 10.79 1.93 -11.36
CA LYS A 33 10.83 2.16 -12.81
C LYS A 33 11.01 0.86 -13.60
N LYS A 34 11.95 -0.01 -13.19
CA LYS A 34 12.18 -1.31 -13.85
C LYS A 34 10.94 -2.22 -13.80
N LYS A 35 10.13 -2.11 -12.74
CA LYS A 35 8.89 -2.89 -12.54
C LYS A 35 7.64 -2.21 -13.09
N ASN A 36 7.78 -1.07 -13.78
CA ASN A 36 6.66 -0.26 -14.28
C ASN A 36 5.59 0.03 -13.21
N THR A 37 6.02 0.41 -12.01
CA THR A 37 5.15 0.68 -10.85
C THR A 37 5.60 1.92 -10.09
N SER A 38 4.78 2.42 -9.17
CA SER A 38 5.16 3.54 -8.29
C SER A 38 6.04 3.06 -7.14
N VAL A 39 6.87 3.95 -6.59
CA VAL A 39 7.68 3.65 -5.40
C VAL A 39 6.81 3.22 -4.23
N ASN A 40 5.67 3.89 -4.02
CA ASN A 40 4.73 3.54 -2.96
C ASN A 40 4.19 2.13 -3.12
N ARG A 41 3.77 1.73 -4.34
CA ARG A 41 3.26 0.39 -4.61
C ARG A 41 4.34 -0.67 -4.42
N LEU A 42 5.56 -0.40 -4.87
CA LEU A 42 6.71 -1.28 -4.68
C LEU A 42 6.98 -1.50 -3.19
N VAL A 43 7.06 -0.42 -2.42
CA VAL A 43 7.34 -0.48 -0.97
C VAL A 43 6.22 -1.20 -0.24
N GLU A 44 4.95 -0.91 -0.55
CA GLU A 44 3.80 -1.61 0.03
C GLU A 44 3.89 -3.13 -0.21
N ASN A 45 4.15 -3.57 -1.44
CA ASN A 45 4.28 -4.99 -1.75
C ASN A 45 5.44 -5.64 -1.01
N VAL A 46 6.63 -5.03 -1.02
CA VAL A 46 7.81 -5.56 -0.32
C VAL A 46 7.56 -5.68 1.19
N LEU A 47 6.93 -4.68 1.80
CA LEU A 47 6.61 -4.72 3.23
C LEU A 47 5.52 -5.74 3.55
N MET A 48 4.51 -5.90 2.71
CA MET A 48 3.50 -6.95 2.88
C MET A 48 4.12 -8.34 2.78
N ASP A 49 4.93 -8.59 1.76
CA ASP A 49 5.63 -9.87 1.58
C ASP A 49 6.53 -10.17 2.79
N TYR A 50 7.26 -9.17 3.28
CA TYR A 50 8.06 -9.31 4.49
C TYR A 50 7.19 -9.66 5.70
N CYS A 51 6.11 -8.90 5.96
CA CYS A 51 5.22 -9.13 7.10
C CYS A 51 4.54 -10.52 7.06
N LYS A 52 4.18 -11.01 5.88
CA LYS A 52 3.70 -12.38 5.65
C LYS A 52 4.78 -13.41 6.00
N SER A 53 6.00 -13.20 5.48
CA SER A 53 7.11 -14.13 5.70
C SER A 53 7.49 -14.30 7.17
N VAL A 54 7.29 -13.26 8.00
CA VAL A 54 7.54 -13.30 9.45
C VAL A 54 6.29 -13.62 10.29
N GLY A 55 5.16 -13.93 9.65
CA GLY A 55 3.92 -14.33 10.32
C GLY A 55 3.19 -13.21 11.06
N THR A 56 3.50 -11.95 10.76
CA THR A 56 2.80 -10.77 11.34
C THR A 56 1.59 -10.33 10.52
N LEU A 57 1.45 -10.86 9.31
CA LEU A 57 0.32 -10.66 8.41
C LEU A 57 -0.11 -12.01 7.84
N ASP A 58 -1.41 -12.19 7.64
CA ASP A 58 -1.93 -13.42 7.01
C ASP A 58 -1.48 -13.53 5.55
N ASN A 59 -1.18 -14.74 5.10
CA ASN A 59 -0.74 -15.04 3.74
C ASN A 59 -1.79 -14.64 2.70
N ASP A 60 -3.08 -14.73 3.07
CA ASP A 60 -4.21 -14.37 2.22
C ASP A 60 -4.49 -12.86 2.19
N THR A 61 -3.73 -12.05 2.95
CA THR A 61 -3.90 -10.60 2.95
C THR A 61 -3.44 -10.00 1.62
N GLU A 62 -4.40 -9.54 0.81
CA GLU A 62 -4.13 -8.79 -0.42
C GLU A 62 -3.84 -7.30 -0.13
N PRO A 63 -2.94 -6.65 -0.90
CA PRO A 63 -2.78 -5.21 -0.89
C PRO A 63 -4.07 -4.49 -1.29
N LEU A 64 -4.23 -3.24 -0.85
CA LEU A 64 -5.31 -2.39 -1.34
C LEU A 64 -5.15 -2.16 -2.85
N GLY A 65 -6.26 -2.22 -3.59
CA GLY A 65 -6.26 -1.97 -5.04
C GLY A 65 -5.67 -0.60 -5.42
N GLU A 66 -5.34 -0.45 -6.70
CA GLU A 66 -4.90 0.84 -7.24
C GLU A 66 -6.02 1.88 -7.05
N THR A 67 -5.67 3.03 -6.48
CA THR A 67 -6.53 4.21 -6.52
C THR A 67 -6.64 4.67 -7.98
N ARG A 68 -7.60 4.12 -8.72
CA ARG A 68 -8.07 4.74 -9.96
C ARG A 68 -8.68 6.08 -9.57
N GLY A 69 -7.98 7.16 -9.89
CA GLY A 69 -8.51 8.51 -9.75
C GLY A 69 -9.70 8.69 -10.66
N VAL A 70 -10.89 8.34 -10.18
CA VAL A 70 -12.15 8.88 -10.67
C VAL A 70 -12.55 9.90 -9.61
N PRO A 71 -12.36 11.22 -9.83
CA PRO A 71 -13.05 12.19 -8.99
C PRO A 71 -14.54 11.87 -9.07
N PRO A 72 -15.29 11.87 -7.95
CA PRO A 72 -16.73 11.72 -8.04
C PRO A 72 -17.25 12.84 -8.95
N SER A 73 -17.81 12.47 -10.10
CA SER A 73 -18.57 13.41 -10.92
C SER A 73 -19.62 14.05 -10.00
N PRO A 74 -19.80 15.39 -10.04
CA PRO A 74 -20.86 16.03 -9.26
C PRO A 74 -22.17 15.38 -9.70
N LYS A 75 -22.86 14.70 -8.79
CA LYS A 75 -24.23 14.27 -9.06
C LYS A 75 -25.03 15.57 -9.21
N GLU A 76 -25.46 15.87 -10.43
CA GLU A 76 -26.44 16.92 -10.70
C GLU A 76 -27.66 16.63 -9.83
N THR A 77 -27.88 17.48 -8.84
CA THR A 77 -29.13 17.49 -8.07
C THR A 77 -30.22 17.92 -9.04
N GLN A 78 -31.01 16.96 -9.52
CA GLN A 78 -32.25 17.26 -10.22
C GLN A 78 -33.17 18.00 -9.24
N GLY A 79 -33.49 19.24 -9.59
CA GLY A 79 -34.60 20.03 -9.06
C GLY A 79 -35.56 20.34 -10.19
#